data_AF-Q8TCW4-F1
#
_entry.id   AF-Q8TCW4-F1
#
_cell.length_a   1.000
_cell.length_b   1.000
_cell.length_c   1.000
_cell.angle_alpha   90.00
_cell.angle_beta   90.00
_cell.angle_gamma   90.00
#
_symmetry.space_group_name_H-M   'P 1'
#
loop_
_entity.id
_entity.type
_entity.pdbx_description
1 polymer ?
#
loop_
_entity_poly.entity_id
_entity_poly.type
_entity_poly.pdbx_seq_one_letter_code
_entity_poly.pdbx_strand_id
1 'polypeptide(L)'
;GRTVISPDPNLRIDEVAVPVHVAKILTFPEKVNKANINFLRKLVQNGPEVHPGANFIQQRHTQMKRFLKYGNREKMAQELKYGDIVERHLIDGDVVLFNRQPSLHKLSIMAHLARVKPHRTFRFNECVCTPYNADFDGDEMNLHLPQTEEAKAEALVLMGTKANLVTPRNGEPLIAAIQDFLTGAYLLTLKDTFFDRAKACQIIASILVGKDEKIKVRLPPPTILKPVTLWTGKQIFSVILRPSDDNPVRANLRTKGKQYCGKGEDLCANDSYVTIQNSELMSGSMDKGTLGSGSKNNIFYILLRDWGQNEAADAMSRLARLAPVYLSNRGFSIGIGDVTPGQGLLKAKYELLNAGYKKCDEYIEALNTGKLQQQPGCTAEETLEAL
;
A
#
# COMPACT_ATOMS: atom_id res chain seq x y z
N GLY A 1 -21.08 -7.18 -2.97
CA GLY A 1 -20.57 -8.08 -4.03
C GLY A 1 -19.30 -8.75 -3.55
N ARG A 2 -18.93 -9.91 -4.12
CA ARG A 2 -17.70 -10.64 -3.81
C ARG A 2 -17.01 -10.98 -5.12
N THR A 3 -15.70 -10.77 -5.21
CA THR A 3 -14.87 -11.20 -6.35
C THR A 3 -13.42 -11.33 -5.88
N VAL A 4 -12.62 -11.99 -6.72
CA VAL A 4 -11.18 -12.15 -6.54
C VAL A 4 -10.49 -10.78 -6.52
N ILE A 5 -9.44 -10.64 -5.70
CA ILE A 5 -8.63 -9.44 -5.62
C ILE A 5 -7.41 -9.49 -6.55
N SER A 6 -6.91 -8.33 -6.97
CA SER A 6 -5.68 -8.21 -7.76
C SER A 6 -4.93 -6.93 -7.39
N PRO A 7 -3.59 -6.89 -7.54
CA PRO A 7 -2.82 -5.69 -7.23
C PRO A 7 -3.08 -4.58 -8.25
N ASP A 8 -3.04 -3.32 -7.79
CA ASP A 8 -2.93 -2.16 -8.67
C ASP A 8 -2.16 -1.02 -7.97
N PRO A 9 -0.84 -0.90 -8.23
CA PRO A 9 0.01 0.09 -7.57
C PRO A 9 -0.25 1.52 -8.05
N ASN A 10 -1.02 1.70 -9.13
CA ASN A 10 -1.35 3.02 -9.67
C ASN A 10 -2.51 3.69 -8.93
N LEU A 11 -3.38 2.87 -8.31
CA LEU A 11 -4.44 3.38 -7.46
C LEU A 11 -3.87 4.02 -6.20
N ARG A 12 -4.56 5.06 -5.73
CA ARG A 12 -4.27 5.65 -4.44
C ARG A 12 -4.61 4.66 -3.34
N ILE A 13 -3.97 4.77 -2.17
CA ILE A 13 -4.18 3.81 -1.08
C ILE A 13 -5.62 3.79 -0.51
N ASP A 14 -6.40 4.85 -0.71
CA ASP A 14 -7.81 4.96 -0.30
C ASP A 14 -8.79 4.69 -1.46
N GLU A 15 -8.31 4.16 -2.58
CA GLU A 15 -9.12 3.79 -3.72
C GLU A 15 -9.19 2.27 -3.92
N VAL A 16 -10.36 1.79 -4.36
CA VAL A 16 -10.57 0.41 -4.79
C VAL A 16 -11.19 0.39 -6.18
N ALA A 17 -10.56 -0.32 -7.11
CA ALA A 17 -11.11 -0.56 -8.42
C ALA A 17 -12.28 -1.55 -8.35
N VAL A 18 -13.43 -1.12 -8.86
CA VAL A 18 -14.66 -1.89 -8.94
C VAL A 18 -14.95 -2.23 -10.40
N PRO A 19 -15.12 -3.52 -10.75
CA PRO A 19 -15.58 -3.93 -12.08
C PRO A 19 -16.85 -3.22 -12.53
N VAL A 20 -16.90 -2.75 -13.79
CA VAL A 20 -18.11 -2.15 -14.40
C VAL A 20 -19.34 -3.06 -14.23
N HIS A 21 -19.17 -4.38 -14.32
CA HIS A 21 -20.26 -5.34 -14.12
C HIS A 21 -20.84 -5.29 -12.71
N VAL A 22 -19.99 -5.14 -11.69
CA VAL A 22 -20.44 -4.98 -10.29
C VAL A 22 -21.05 -3.59 -10.08
N ALA A 23 -20.46 -2.56 -10.69
CA ALA A 23 -20.91 -1.17 -10.56
C ALA A 23 -22.32 -0.93 -11.15
N LYS A 24 -22.70 -1.64 -12.22
CA LYS A 24 -24.05 -1.58 -12.80
C LYS A 24 -25.12 -2.24 -11.91
N ILE A 25 -24.74 -3.22 -11.11
CA ILE A 25 -25.66 -3.98 -10.24
C ILE A 25 -25.83 -3.27 -8.90
N LEU A 26 -24.73 -2.82 -8.28
CA LEU A 26 -24.76 -2.08 -7.03
C LEU A 26 -25.25 -0.64 -7.29
N THR A 27 -26.37 -0.28 -6.67
CA THR A 27 -26.97 1.04 -6.82
C THR A 27 -26.91 1.86 -5.54
N PHE A 28 -26.88 3.18 -5.71
CA PHE A 28 -27.01 4.15 -4.64
C PHE A 28 -28.29 4.97 -4.83
N PRO A 29 -29.18 5.07 -3.82
CA PRO A 29 -30.42 5.81 -3.90
C PRO A 29 -30.15 7.31 -3.73
N GLU A 30 -29.90 8.00 -4.84
CA GLU A 30 -29.64 9.43 -4.82
C GLU A 30 -30.94 10.24 -4.91
N LYS A 31 -31.17 11.11 -3.93
CA LYS A 31 -32.34 11.99 -3.89
C LYS A 31 -32.15 13.17 -4.84
N VAL A 32 -33.14 13.41 -5.69
CA VAL A 32 -33.12 14.50 -6.66
C VAL A 32 -33.26 15.85 -5.95
N ASN A 33 -32.32 16.74 -6.21
CA ASN A 33 -32.25 18.10 -5.71
C ASN A 33 -31.88 19.08 -6.85
N LYS A 34 -31.81 20.37 -6.52
CA LYS A 34 -31.50 21.43 -7.51
C LYS A 34 -30.12 21.27 -8.16
N ALA A 35 -29.14 20.73 -7.44
CA ALA A 35 -27.76 20.61 -7.90
C ALA A 35 -27.55 19.38 -8.81
N ASN A 36 -28.19 18.25 -8.51
CA ASN A 36 -27.95 16.98 -9.19
C ASN A 36 -29.00 16.61 -10.25
N ILE A 37 -30.11 17.35 -10.38
CA ILE A 37 -31.21 16.98 -11.31
C ILE A 37 -30.74 16.78 -12.75
N ASN A 38 -29.87 17.64 -13.28
CA ASN A 38 -29.35 17.51 -14.64
C ASN A 38 -28.47 16.27 -14.81
N PHE A 39 -27.67 15.95 -13.78
CA PHE A 39 -26.84 14.76 -13.74
C PHE A 39 -27.69 13.49 -13.69
N LEU A 40 -28.67 13.43 -12.79
CA LEU A 40 -29.56 12.28 -12.64
C LEU A 40 -30.44 12.05 -13.87
N ARG A 41 -30.90 13.11 -14.53
CA ARG A 41 -31.62 13.01 -15.82
C ARG A 41 -30.79 12.29 -16.88
N LYS A 42 -29.50 12.62 -16.98
CA LYS A 42 -28.58 11.95 -17.93
C LYS A 42 -28.40 10.47 -17.59
N LEU A 43 -28.29 10.12 -16.31
CA LEU A 43 -28.18 8.71 -15.89
C LEU A 43 -29.47 7.92 -16.20
N VAL A 44 -30.63 8.53 -15.99
CA VAL A 44 -31.93 7.94 -16.33
C VAL A 44 -32.06 7.70 -17.84
N GLN A 45 -31.61 8.65 -18.66
CA GLN A 45 -31.60 8.50 -20.13
C GLN A 45 -30.68 7.35 -20.58
N ASN A 46 -29.48 7.24 -20.00
CA ASN A 46 -28.56 6.13 -20.26
C ASN A 46 -29.19 4.78 -19.90
N GLY A 47 -29.93 4.72 -18.78
CA GLY A 47 -30.64 3.52 -18.32
C GLY A 47 -29.70 2.48 -17.67
N PRO A 48 -30.17 1.23 -17.53
CA PRO A 48 -29.46 0.21 -16.74
C PRO A 48 -28.27 -0.45 -17.48
N GLU A 49 -28.27 -0.43 -18.81
CA GLU A 49 -27.30 -1.19 -19.62
C GLU A 49 -25.97 -0.43 -19.85
N VAL A 50 -25.97 0.90 -19.77
CA VAL A 50 -24.79 1.75 -20.01
C VAL A 50 -24.31 2.34 -18.68
N HIS A 51 -23.02 2.22 -18.39
CA HIS A 51 -22.39 2.89 -17.24
C HIS A 51 -21.70 4.17 -17.72
N PRO A 52 -21.85 5.32 -17.04
CA PRO A 52 -22.70 5.54 -15.85
C PRO A 52 -24.19 5.62 -16.20
N GLY A 53 -25.05 4.96 -15.42
CA GLY A 53 -26.51 4.91 -15.65
C GLY A 53 -27.30 4.73 -14.35
N ALA A 54 -28.56 4.29 -14.49
CA ALA A 54 -29.47 4.06 -13.36
C ALA A 54 -30.41 2.88 -13.61
N ASN A 55 -30.80 2.20 -12.54
CA ASN A 55 -31.67 1.03 -12.61
C ASN A 55 -33.12 1.38 -12.30
N PHE A 56 -33.39 2.15 -11.24
CA PHE A 56 -34.75 2.42 -10.79
C PHE A 56 -34.99 3.91 -10.51
N ILE A 57 -36.26 4.32 -10.65
CA ILE A 57 -36.77 5.60 -10.14
C ILE A 57 -37.90 5.31 -9.18
N GLN A 58 -37.86 5.93 -8.00
CA GLN A 58 -38.94 5.92 -7.03
C GLN A 58 -39.49 7.34 -6.89
N GLN A 59 -40.76 7.49 -7.27
CA GLN A 59 -41.46 8.77 -7.19
C GLN A 59 -41.88 9.07 -5.76
N ARG A 60 -41.67 10.31 -5.29
CA ARG A 60 -41.91 10.69 -3.88
C ARG A 60 -43.38 10.53 -3.47
N HIS A 61 -44.30 10.94 -4.34
CA HIS A 61 -45.73 11.00 -4.01
C HIS A 61 -46.41 9.63 -4.08
N THR A 62 -46.07 8.84 -5.09
CA THR A 62 -46.72 7.55 -5.34
C THR A 62 -45.99 6.38 -4.69
N GLN A 63 -44.75 6.60 -4.23
CA GLN A 63 -43.84 5.55 -3.72
C GLN A 63 -43.65 4.38 -4.70
N MET A 64 -44.04 4.55 -5.96
CA MET A 64 -43.91 3.51 -6.98
C MET A 64 -42.47 3.47 -7.49
N LYS A 65 -41.85 2.30 -7.33
CA LYS A 65 -40.53 2.00 -7.89
C LYS A 65 -40.70 1.49 -9.33
N ARG A 66 -40.17 2.23 -10.29
CA ARG A 66 -40.20 1.90 -11.72
C ARG A 66 -38.82 1.46 -12.17
N PHE A 67 -38.76 0.33 -12.88
CA PHE A 67 -37.52 -0.18 -13.44
C PHE A 67 -37.26 0.43 -14.82
N LEU A 68 -36.09 1.05 -15.01
CA LEU A 68 -35.74 1.81 -16.22
C LEU A 68 -35.47 0.96 -17.46
N LYS A 69 -35.42 -0.37 -17.30
CA LYS A 69 -35.37 -1.30 -18.44
C LYS A 69 -36.65 -1.27 -19.27
N TYR A 70 -37.78 -0.91 -18.66
CA TYR A 70 -39.08 -0.87 -19.29
C TYR A 70 -39.62 0.57 -19.34
N GLY A 71 -40.27 0.94 -20.45
CA GLY A 71 -40.89 2.25 -20.63
C GLY A 71 -40.01 3.27 -21.36
N ASN A 72 -40.55 4.48 -21.52
CA ASN A 72 -39.88 5.57 -22.23
C ASN A 72 -38.98 6.38 -21.27
N ARG A 73 -37.68 6.13 -21.35
CA ARG A 73 -36.63 6.75 -20.52
C ARG A 73 -36.56 8.27 -20.67
N GLU A 74 -36.78 8.80 -21.88
CA GLU A 74 -36.72 10.23 -22.13
C GLU A 74 -37.85 10.98 -21.41
N LYS A 75 -39.06 10.44 -21.51
CA LYS A 75 -40.23 10.97 -20.80
C LYS A 75 -40.03 10.91 -19.28
N MET A 76 -39.52 9.79 -18.77
CA MET A 76 -39.25 9.62 -17.33
C MET A 76 -38.18 10.60 -16.81
N ALA A 77 -37.13 10.88 -17.60
CA ALA A 77 -36.13 11.88 -17.26
C ALA A 77 -36.72 13.31 -17.24
N GLN A 78 -37.58 13.65 -18.21
CA GLN A 78 -38.25 14.96 -18.24
C GLN A 78 -39.19 15.15 -17.06
N GLU A 79 -39.94 14.11 -16.69
CA GLU A 79 -40.91 14.11 -15.58
C GLU A 79 -40.26 14.04 -14.18
N LEU A 80 -38.94 13.90 -14.08
CA LEU A 80 -38.23 13.79 -12.80
C LEU A 80 -38.41 15.06 -11.95
N LYS A 81 -38.87 14.90 -10.71
CA LYS A 81 -39.16 16.00 -9.78
C LYS A 81 -38.20 16.03 -8.59
N TYR A 82 -38.13 17.18 -7.92
CA TYR A 82 -37.36 17.30 -6.69
C TYR A 82 -37.94 16.41 -5.59
N GLY A 83 -37.04 15.65 -4.93
CA GLY A 83 -37.39 14.71 -3.88
C GLY A 83 -37.73 13.30 -4.36
N ASP A 84 -37.80 13.05 -5.67
CA ASP A 84 -37.77 11.69 -6.21
C ASP A 84 -36.40 11.04 -5.91
N ILE A 85 -36.35 9.71 -5.92
CA ILE A 85 -35.13 8.94 -5.66
C ILE A 85 -34.75 8.19 -6.93
N VAL A 86 -33.49 8.32 -7.35
CA VAL A 86 -32.93 7.58 -8.48
C VAL A 86 -31.89 6.61 -7.95
N GLU A 87 -32.12 5.32 -8.14
CA GLU A 87 -31.13 4.27 -7.85
C GLU A 87 -30.12 4.21 -8.99
N ARG A 88 -29.13 5.12 -8.93
CA ARG A 88 -28.05 5.18 -9.91
C ARG A 88 -27.03 4.08 -9.68
N HIS A 89 -26.29 3.71 -10.73
CA HIS A 89 -25.13 2.84 -10.61
C HIS A 89 -24.10 3.44 -9.66
N LEU A 90 -23.24 2.58 -9.11
CA LEU A 90 -22.03 2.99 -8.43
C LEU A 90 -21.11 3.72 -9.41
N ILE A 91 -20.57 4.87 -9.01
CA ILE A 91 -19.69 5.72 -9.83
C ILE A 91 -18.36 5.99 -9.11
N ASP A 92 -17.41 6.55 -9.86
CA ASP A 92 -16.14 7.00 -9.31
C ASP A 92 -16.33 7.97 -8.14
N GLY A 93 -15.62 7.72 -7.04
CA GLY A 93 -15.68 8.53 -5.83
C GLY A 93 -16.78 8.16 -4.84
N ASP A 94 -17.61 7.15 -5.14
CA ASP A 94 -18.53 6.61 -4.14
C ASP A 94 -17.77 5.90 -3.01
N VAL A 95 -18.27 6.04 -1.79
CA VAL A 95 -17.69 5.42 -0.59
C VAL A 95 -18.20 3.99 -0.50
N VAL A 96 -17.28 3.03 -0.38
CA VAL A 96 -17.60 1.62 -0.26
C VAL A 96 -16.84 1.02 0.93
N LEU A 97 -17.49 0.11 1.65
CA LEU A 97 -16.83 -0.69 2.66
C LEU A 97 -16.23 -1.94 2.01
N PHE A 98 -15.00 -2.24 2.36
CA PHE A 98 -14.25 -3.36 1.81
C PHE A 98 -13.69 -4.21 2.95
N ASN A 99 -13.96 -5.51 2.93
CA ASN A 99 -13.54 -6.44 3.97
C ASN A 99 -13.00 -7.77 3.43
N ARG A 100 -12.11 -8.39 4.22
CA ARG A 100 -11.68 -9.77 4.04
C ARG A 100 -12.29 -10.63 5.15
N GLN A 101 -12.80 -11.81 4.78
CA GLN A 101 -13.32 -12.80 5.72
C GLN A 101 -12.29 -13.93 5.89
N PRO A 102 -11.96 -14.36 7.12
CA PRO A 102 -12.45 -13.90 8.43
C PRO A 102 -11.83 -12.56 8.87
N SER A 103 -12.61 -11.75 9.61
CA SER A 103 -12.14 -10.47 10.16
C SER A 103 -11.57 -10.66 11.57
N LEU A 104 -10.26 -10.43 11.73
CA LEU A 104 -9.55 -10.67 13.00
C LEU A 104 -9.49 -9.42 13.90
N HIS A 105 -9.54 -8.23 13.30
CA HIS A 105 -9.41 -6.98 14.03
C HIS A 105 -10.17 -5.85 13.33
N LYS A 106 -10.33 -4.70 14.01
CA LYS A 106 -11.06 -3.52 13.49
C LYS A 106 -10.68 -3.15 12.03
N LEU A 107 -9.40 -3.22 11.70
CA LEU A 107 -8.87 -2.81 10.39
C LEU A 107 -9.10 -3.85 9.26
N SER A 108 -9.77 -4.97 9.54
CA SER A 108 -10.14 -5.96 8.53
C SER A 108 -11.37 -5.53 7.71
N ILE A 109 -12.00 -4.40 8.08
CA ILE A 109 -13.02 -3.69 7.30
C ILE A 109 -12.69 -2.20 7.30
N MET A 110 -12.58 -1.60 6.12
CA MET A 110 -12.30 -0.16 5.96
C MET A 110 -13.09 0.41 4.78
N ALA A 111 -13.27 1.73 4.78
CA ALA A 111 -13.92 2.46 3.71
C ALA A 111 -12.91 2.97 2.68
N HIS A 112 -13.23 2.75 1.41
CA HIS A 112 -12.46 3.19 0.25
C HIS A 112 -13.35 3.98 -0.71
N LEU A 113 -12.71 4.73 -1.61
CA LEU A 113 -13.35 5.38 -2.74
C LEU A 113 -13.34 4.45 -3.94
N ALA A 114 -14.52 4.22 -4.53
CA ALA A 114 -14.63 3.35 -5.68
C ALA A 114 -14.05 4.00 -6.94
N ARG A 115 -13.40 3.20 -7.77
CA ARG A 115 -12.95 3.55 -9.12
C ARG A 115 -13.45 2.51 -10.11
N VAL A 116 -14.33 2.88 -11.01
CA VAL A 116 -14.93 1.92 -11.93
C VAL A 116 -13.95 1.60 -13.06
N LYS A 117 -13.64 0.32 -13.23
CA LYS A 117 -12.69 -0.19 -14.24
C LYS A 117 -13.30 -1.31 -15.08
N PRO A 118 -12.89 -1.48 -16.36
CA PRO A 118 -13.46 -2.48 -17.26
C PRO A 118 -13.08 -3.93 -16.91
N HIS A 119 -12.31 -4.15 -15.86
CA HIS A 119 -11.85 -5.47 -15.41
C HIS A 119 -12.94 -6.23 -14.64
N ARG A 120 -12.63 -7.46 -14.20
CA ARG A 120 -13.57 -8.35 -13.46
C ARG A 120 -13.19 -8.62 -12.00
N THR A 121 -12.02 -8.19 -11.57
CA THR A 121 -11.52 -8.35 -10.19
C THR A 121 -11.57 -7.03 -9.43
N PHE A 122 -11.65 -7.10 -8.10
CA PHE A 122 -11.39 -5.93 -7.27
C PHE A 122 -9.89 -5.66 -7.27
N ARG A 123 -9.49 -4.38 -7.39
CA ARG A 123 -8.07 -4.04 -7.28
C ARG A 123 -7.84 -2.91 -6.30
N PHE A 124 -6.75 -2.97 -5.57
CA PHE A 124 -6.39 -1.94 -4.61
C PHE A 124 -4.87 -1.93 -4.43
N ASN A 125 -4.38 -0.88 -3.79
CA ASN A 125 -2.95 -0.68 -3.58
C ASN A 125 -2.40 -1.69 -2.57
N GLU A 126 -1.24 -2.25 -2.87
CA GLU A 126 -0.55 -3.29 -2.12
C GLU A 126 -0.13 -2.82 -0.72
N CYS A 127 0.05 -1.51 -0.51
CA CYS A 127 0.32 -0.94 0.82
C CYS A 127 -0.80 -1.26 1.83
N VAL A 128 -2.01 -1.55 1.36
CA VAL A 128 -3.20 -1.82 2.19
C VAL A 128 -3.45 -3.32 2.39
N CYS A 129 -2.63 -4.20 1.81
CA CYS A 129 -2.78 -5.65 2.00
C CYS A 129 -2.57 -6.09 3.46
N THR A 130 -1.66 -5.43 4.19
CA THR A 130 -1.30 -5.83 5.56
C THR A 130 -2.48 -5.80 6.54
N PRO A 131 -3.31 -4.73 6.63
CA PRO A 131 -4.53 -4.77 7.45
C PRO A 131 -5.52 -5.87 7.07
N TYR A 132 -5.62 -6.21 5.80
CA TYR A 132 -6.51 -7.30 5.38
C TYR A 132 -5.90 -8.67 5.63
N ASN A 133 -4.58 -8.76 5.89
CA ASN A 133 -3.82 -10.00 5.83
C ASN A 133 -4.09 -10.75 4.51
N ALA A 134 -4.14 -9.98 3.41
CA ALA A 134 -4.44 -10.47 2.08
C ALA A 134 -3.14 -10.67 1.30
N ASP A 135 -3.09 -11.74 0.52
CA ASP A 135 -2.17 -11.96 -0.59
C ASP A 135 -2.96 -12.10 -1.89
N PHE A 136 -2.27 -11.92 -3.03
CA PHE A 136 -2.90 -11.97 -4.35
C PHE A 136 -2.76 -13.36 -4.99
N ASP A 137 -3.05 -14.42 -4.22
CA ASP A 137 -2.88 -15.82 -4.61
C ASP A 137 -4.18 -16.50 -5.08
N GLY A 138 -5.30 -15.78 -5.05
CA GLY A 138 -6.63 -16.30 -5.34
C GLY A 138 -7.71 -15.84 -4.35
N ASP A 139 -7.31 -15.12 -3.30
CA ASP A 139 -8.20 -14.51 -2.32
C ASP A 139 -9.38 -13.73 -2.92
N GLU A 140 -10.52 -13.79 -2.24
CA GLU A 140 -11.72 -13.02 -2.54
C GLU A 140 -12.09 -12.10 -1.36
N MET A 141 -12.58 -10.91 -1.69
CA MET A 141 -13.02 -9.94 -0.68
C MET A 141 -14.44 -9.45 -0.98
N ASN A 142 -15.15 -9.00 0.05
CA ASN A 142 -16.49 -8.44 -0.13
C ASN A 142 -16.47 -6.92 -0.14
N LEU A 143 -17.39 -6.38 -0.92
CA LEU A 143 -17.64 -4.95 -1.06
C LEU A 143 -19.10 -4.66 -0.72
N HIS A 144 -19.30 -3.70 0.18
CA HIS A 144 -20.61 -3.22 0.62
C HIS A 144 -20.75 -1.73 0.30
N LEU A 145 -21.87 -1.34 -0.28
CA LEU A 145 -22.17 0.05 -0.64
C LEU A 145 -23.20 0.61 0.37
N PRO A 146 -22.80 1.53 1.26
CA PRO A 146 -23.73 2.23 2.15
C PRO A 146 -24.86 2.90 1.35
N GLN A 147 -26.09 2.82 1.86
CA GLN A 147 -27.30 3.26 1.14
C GLN A 147 -27.82 4.63 1.61
N THR A 148 -27.38 5.13 2.77
CA THR A 148 -27.79 6.44 3.30
C THR A 148 -26.61 7.41 3.29
N GLU A 149 -26.90 8.70 3.15
CA GLU A 149 -25.87 9.75 3.21
C GLU A 149 -25.18 9.80 4.57
N GLU A 150 -25.91 9.53 5.65
CA GLU A 150 -25.36 9.47 7.02
C GLU A 150 -24.32 8.35 7.15
N ALA A 151 -24.67 7.11 6.74
CA ALA A 151 -23.74 5.98 6.79
C ALA A 151 -22.55 6.18 5.84
N LYS A 152 -22.78 6.82 4.68
CA LYS A 152 -21.71 7.16 3.73
C LYS A 152 -20.71 8.14 4.36
N ALA A 153 -21.19 9.18 5.03
CA ALA A 153 -20.36 10.17 5.70
C ALA A 153 -19.58 9.56 6.88
N GLU A 154 -20.24 8.77 7.72
CA GLU A 154 -19.61 8.08 8.85
C GLU A 154 -18.51 7.12 8.37
N ALA A 155 -18.82 6.29 7.37
CA ALA A 155 -17.85 5.37 6.78
C ALA A 155 -16.62 6.10 6.24
N LEU A 156 -16.81 7.20 5.51
CA LEU A 156 -15.70 7.97 4.94
C LEU A 156 -14.81 8.61 6.01
N VAL A 157 -15.41 9.18 7.05
CA VAL A 157 -14.69 9.95 8.08
C VAL A 157 -14.02 9.03 9.11
N LEU A 158 -14.73 8.02 9.62
CA LEU A 158 -14.26 7.17 10.72
C LEU A 158 -13.63 5.87 10.23
N MET A 159 -14.18 5.26 9.18
CA MET A 159 -13.72 3.97 8.65
C MET A 159 -12.78 4.13 7.45
N GLY A 160 -12.55 5.36 6.98
CA GLY A 160 -11.70 5.65 5.82
C GLY A 160 -10.28 5.13 6.00
N THR A 161 -9.70 4.61 4.92
CA THR A 161 -8.33 4.07 4.91
C THR A 161 -7.29 5.09 5.40
N LYS A 162 -7.45 6.37 5.05
CA LYS A 162 -6.57 7.47 5.49
C LYS A 162 -6.64 7.75 7.00
N ALA A 163 -7.82 7.60 7.60
CA ALA A 163 -8.02 7.79 9.03
C ALA A 163 -7.48 6.61 9.85
N ASN A 164 -7.29 5.46 9.19
CA ASN A 164 -6.93 4.20 9.81
C ASN A 164 -5.55 3.67 9.35
N LEU A 165 -4.61 4.57 9.03
CA LEU A 165 -3.24 4.22 8.65
C LEU A 165 -2.44 3.56 9.80
N VAL A 166 -2.81 3.85 11.04
CA VAL A 166 -2.18 3.34 12.27
C VAL A 166 -3.07 2.34 12.98
N THR A 167 -2.46 1.34 13.62
CA THR A 167 -3.20 0.37 14.44
C THR A 167 -3.55 0.92 15.82
N PRO A 168 -4.77 0.69 16.33
CA PRO A 168 -5.15 1.12 17.68
C PRO A 168 -4.39 0.39 18.80
N ARG A 169 -3.75 -0.76 18.51
CA ARG A 169 -3.08 -1.58 19.52
C ARG A 169 -1.84 -0.90 20.11
N ASN A 170 -1.00 -0.31 19.27
CA ASN A 170 0.28 0.27 19.67
C ASN A 170 0.56 1.64 19.02
N GLY A 171 -0.32 2.12 18.13
CA GLY A 171 -0.19 3.40 17.43
C GLY A 171 0.91 3.39 16.36
N GLU A 172 1.34 2.22 15.89
CA GLU A 172 2.29 2.11 14.78
C GLU A 172 1.57 2.10 13.42
N PRO A 173 2.23 2.54 12.33
CA PRO A 173 1.72 2.37 10.97
C PRO A 173 1.49 0.90 10.65
N LEU A 174 0.26 0.58 10.24
CA LEU A 174 -0.09 -0.74 9.72
C LEU A 174 -0.11 -0.74 8.19
N ILE A 175 -0.64 0.33 7.59
CA ILE A 175 -0.60 0.58 6.14
C ILE A 175 0.74 1.26 5.85
N ALA A 176 1.58 0.60 5.07
CA ALA A 176 2.96 1.03 4.81
C ALA A 176 3.51 0.34 3.55
N ALA A 177 4.72 0.72 3.13
CA ALA A 177 5.37 0.05 2.00
C ALA A 177 5.71 -1.40 2.35
N ILE A 178 5.46 -2.31 1.41
CA ILE A 178 5.73 -3.75 1.55
C ILE A 178 6.53 -4.28 0.36
N GLN A 179 7.20 -5.42 0.56
CA GLN A 179 7.83 -6.23 -0.50
C GLN A 179 8.58 -5.40 -1.56
N ASP A 180 8.14 -5.41 -2.82
CA ASP A 180 8.81 -4.77 -3.95
C ASP A 180 8.92 -3.25 -3.82
N PHE A 181 7.99 -2.61 -3.10
CA PHE A 181 8.10 -1.16 -2.83
C PHE A 181 9.28 -0.87 -1.92
N LEU A 182 9.56 -1.74 -0.95
CA LEU A 182 10.73 -1.62 -0.07
C LEU A 182 12.01 -1.92 -0.85
N THR A 183 12.03 -2.98 -1.65
CA THR A 183 13.20 -3.33 -2.47
C THR A 183 13.53 -2.23 -3.47
N GLY A 184 12.54 -1.72 -4.18
CA GLY A 184 12.71 -0.61 -5.13
C GLY A 184 13.19 0.67 -4.45
N ALA A 185 12.63 1.02 -3.30
CA ALA A 185 13.07 2.18 -2.52
C ALA A 185 14.51 2.04 -2.01
N TYR A 186 14.87 0.85 -1.50
CA TYR A 186 16.20 0.56 -1.01
C TYR A 186 17.24 0.67 -2.14
N LEU A 187 17.01 -0.03 -3.25
CA LEU A 187 17.90 -0.01 -4.41
C LEU A 187 18.03 1.38 -5.03
N LEU A 188 16.94 2.16 -5.05
CA LEU A 188 16.96 3.54 -5.52
C LEU A 188 17.87 4.39 -4.64
N THR A 189 17.78 4.24 -3.32
CA THR A 189 18.44 5.12 -2.35
C THR A 189 19.83 4.69 -1.93
N LEU A 190 20.39 3.63 -2.53
CA LEU A 190 21.80 3.26 -2.35
C LEU A 190 22.75 4.40 -2.74
N LYS A 191 23.93 4.42 -2.10
CA LYS A 191 24.94 5.49 -2.25
C LYS A 191 25.57 5.55 -3.65
N ASP A 192 25.62 4.42 -4.34
CA ASP A 192 26.22 4.25 -5.67
C ASP A 192 25.20 4.38 -6.82
N THR A 193 23.94 4.69 -6.52
CA THR A 193 22.89 4.85 -7.53
C THR A 193 22.85 6.30 -8.04
N PHE A 194 23.27 6.49 -9.30
CA PHE A 194 23.29 7.77 -10.01
C PHE A 194 22.46 7.76 -11.29
N PHE A 195 21.85 8.90 -11.61
CA PHE A 195 21.02 9.09 -12.80
C PHE A 195 21.42 10.32 -13.58
N ASP A 196 21.42 10.21 -14.91
CA ASP A 196 21.40 11.38 -15.78
C ASP A 196 20.04 12.10 -15.70
N ARG A 197 19.97 13.30 -16.29
CA ARG A 197 18.76 14.11 -16.27
C ARG A 197 17.57 13.41 -16.92
N ALA A 198 17.78 12.67 -18.01
CA ALA A 198 16.69 12.04 -18.76
C ALA A 198 16.04 10.92 -17.94
N LYS A 199 16.86 10.02 -17.36
CA LYS A 199 16.42 8.94 -16.48
C LYS A 199 15.79 9.48 -15.20
N ALA A 200 16.38 10.50 -14.58
CA ALA A 200 15.81 11.13 -13.39
C ALA A 200 14.42 11.70 -13.68
N CYS A 201 14.25 12.44 -14.78
CA CYS A 201 12.94 12.97 -15.19
C CYS A 201 11.94 11.86 -15.52
N GLN A 202 12.36 10.78 -16.18
CA GLN A 202 11.48 9.64 -16.50
C GLN A 202 10.97 8.94 -15.23
N ILE A 203 11.85 8.70 -14.25
CA ILE A 203 11.47 8.09 -12.97
C ILE A 203 10.53 9.03 -12.21
N ILE A 204 10.84 10.34 -12.15
CA ILE A 204 9.98 11.29 -11.45
C ILE A 204 8.62 11.43 -12.13
N ALA A 205 8.54 11.37 -13.46
CA ALA A 205 7.27 11.45 -14.18
C ALA A 205 6.28 10.34 -13.78
N SER A 206 6.74 9.20 -13.27
CA SER A 206 5.85 8.11 -12.85
C SER A 206 4.95 8.47 -11.66
N ILE A 207 5.28 9.51 -10.89
CA ILE A 207 4.45 9.95 -9.76
C ILE A 207 3.30 10.85 -10.20
N LEU A 208 3.35 11.41 -11.42
CA LEU A 208 2.42 12.42 -11.94
C LEU A 208 1.13 11.80 -12.48
N VAL A 209 0.35 11.20 -11.58
CA VAL A 209 -0.91 10.51 -11.91
C VAL A 209 -2.05 11.02 -11.04
N GLY A 210 -3.21 11.27 -11.65
CA GLY A 210 -4.43 11.69 -10.96
C GLY A 210 -4.31 13.12 -10.42
N LYS A 211 -4.44 13.30 -9.10
CA LYS A 211 -4.32 14.61 -8.45
C LYS A 211 -2.95 15.26 -8.73
N ASP A 212 -1.90 14.44 -8.88
CA ASP A 212 -0.53 14.91 -9.04
C ASP A 212 -0.17 15.26 -10.50
N GLU A 213 -1.05 15.03 -11.48
CA GLU A 213 -0.80 15.27 -12.92
C GLU A 213 -0.41 16.73 -13.21
N LYS A 214 -0.98 17.68 -12.47
CA LYS A 214 -0.79 19.12 -12.68
C LYS A 214 0.32 19.72 -11.83
N ILE A 215 1.03 18.91 -11.03
CA ILE A 215 2.09 19.42 -10.15
C ILE A 215 3.29 19.84 -11.01
N LYS A 216 3.71 21.09 -10.82
CA LYS A 216 4.99 21.56 -11.35
C LYS A 216 6.11 21.00 -10.48
N VAL A 217 6.76 19.96 -10.97
CA VAL A 217 7.87 19.33 -10.25
C VAL A 217 9.10 20.22 -10.30
N ARG A 218 9.71 20.50 -9.15
CA ARG A 218 11.04 21.10 -9.07
C ARG A 218 12.10 20.01 -9.02
N LEU A 219 12.93 19.94 -10.06
CA LEU A 219 14.12 19.09 -10.02
C LEU A 219 15.20 19.78 -9.16
N PRO A 220 15.75 19.10 -8.13
CA PRO A 220 16.85 19.66 -7.34
C PRO A 220 18.10 19.86 -8.21
N PRO A 221 19.06 20.71 -7.79
CA PRO A 221 20.36 20.79 -8.46
C PRO A 221 21.06 19.42 -8.41
N PRO A 222 21.80 19.01 -9.46
CA PRO A 222 22.49 17.72 -9.47
C PRO A 222 23.55 17.67 -8.38
N THR A 223 23.72 16.49 -7.75
CA THR A 223 24.78 16.26 -6.76
C THR A 223 26.18 16.36 -7.38
N ILE A 224 26.34 15.85 -8.60
CA ILE A 224 27.62 15.89 -9.34
C ILE A 224 27.42 16.76 -10.56
N LEU A 225 28.26 17.79 -10.72
CA LEU A 225 28.22 18.72 -11.87
C LEU A 225 29.19 18.34 -12.98
N LYS A 226 30.37 17.81 -12.62
CA LYS A 226 31.44 17.39 -13.53
C LYS A 226 32.01 16.04 -13.07
N PRO A 227 32.47 15.16 -13.98
CA PRO A 227 32.55 15.33 -15.43
C PRO A 227 31.19 15.25 -16.15
N VAL A 228 30.18 14.61 -15.53
CA VAL A 228 28.82 14.48 -16.05
C VAL A 228 27.84 14.93 -14.96
N THR A 229 26.74 15.58 -15.37
CA THR A 229 25.68 15.99 -14.45
C THR A 229 24.88 14.78 -13.98
N LEU A 230 24.97 14.45 -12.68
CA LEU A 230 24.30 13.27 -12.11
C LEU A 230 23.51 13.63 -10.85
N TRP A 231 22.34 13.00 -10.73
CA TRP A 231 21.47 13.03 -9.57
C TRP A 231 21.57 11.71 -8.80
N THR A 232 21.47 11.77 -7.49
CA THR A 232 21.39 10.55 -6.67
C THR A 232 19.94 10.08 -6.55
N GLY A 233 19.73 8.80 -6.28
CA GLY A 233 18.37 8.31 -6.00
C GLY A 233 17.78 8.87 -4.70
N LYS A 234 18.60 9.34 -3.75
CA LYS A 234 18.13 10.08 -2.57
C LYS A 234 17.46 11.41 -2.94
N GLN A 235 18.00 12.12 -3.94
CA GLN A 235 17.36 13.33 -4.46
C GLN A 235 16.02 13.02 -5.13
N ILE A 236 15.94 11.92 -5.90
CA ILE A 236 14.67 11.47 -6.50
C ILE A 236 13.67 11.09 -5.42
N PHE A 237 14.09 10.38 -4.36
CA PHE A 237 13.24 10.04 -3.23
C PHE A 237 12.69 11.30 -2.52
N SER A 238 13.50 12.35 -2.39
CA SER A 238 13.07 13.62 -1.77
C SER A 238 11.90 14.27 -2.51
N VAL A 239 11.83 14.11 -3.84
CA VAL A 239 10.71 14.60 -4.67
C VAL A 239 9.39 13.90 -4.31
N ILE A 240 9.42 12.65 -3.83
CA ILE A 240 8.22 11.93 -3.35
C ILE A 240 7.59 12.67 -2.16
N LEU A 241 8.43 13.13 -1.23
CA LEU A 241 8.03 13.85 -0.03
C LEU A 241 7.57 15.27 -0.36
N ARG A 242 8.34 15.97 -1.22
CA ARG A 242 8.08 17.36 -1.58
C ARG A 242 8.35 17.59 -3.07
N PRO A 243 7.33 17.46 -3.95
CA PRO A 243 7.53 17.56 -5.39
C PRO A 243 7.64 18.99 -5.93
N SER A 244 7.03 19.98 -5.26
CA SER A 244 7.05 21.40 -5.64
C SER A 244 7.43 22.28 -4.45
N ASP A 245 7.96 23.47 -4.72
CA ASP A 245 8.20 24.50 -3.71
C ASP A 245 6.90 24.98 -3.04
N ASP A 246 5.78 24.93 -3.78
CA ASP A 246 4.44 25.26 -3.30
C ASP A 246 3.96 24.28 -2.21
N ASN A 247 4.55 23.08 -2.15
CA ASN A 247 4.21 22.12 -1.11
C ASN A 247 4.87 22.55 0.21
N PRO A 248 4.07 22.81 1.28
CA PRO A 248 4.58 23.29 2.56
C PRO A 248 5.28 22.20 3.39
N VAL A 249 5.16 20.92 3.01
CA VAL A 249 5.65 19.78 3.79
C VAL A 249 7.16 19.83 3.95
N ARG A 250 7.62 20.05 5.19
CA ARG A 250 9.02 20.04 5.62
C ARG A 250 9.20 19.00 6.73
N ALA A 251 9.18 17.73 6.35
CA ALA A 251 9.35 16.63 7.27
C ALA A 251 10.82 16.50 7.71
N ASN A 252 11.03 16.18 8.99
CA ASN A 252 12.35 15.89 9.54
C ASN A 252 12.32 14.52 10.22
N LEU A 253 13.31 13.68 9.96
CA LEU A 253 13.45 12.35 10.55
C LEU A 253 14.94 12.04 10.74
N ARG A 254 15.31 11.55 11.92
CA ARG A 254 16.61 10.92 12.17
C ARG A 254 16.38 9.57 12.82
N THR A 255 16.79 8.50 12.16
CA THR A 255 16.56 7.15 12.68
C THR A 255 17.58 6.14 12.18
N LYS A 256 17.74 5.06 12.94
CA LYS A 256 18.58 3.92 12.58
C LYS A 256 17.80 3.03 11.62
N GLY A 257 18.44 2.66 10.52
CA GLY A 257 18.00 1.55 9.68
C GLY A 257 18.38 0.21 10.28
N LYS A 258 17.96 -0.87 9.62
CA LYS A 258 18.18 -2.24 10.08
C LYS A 258 19.64 -2.67 10.06
N GLN A 259 20.43 -2.14 9.14
CA GLN A 259 21.84 -2.50 8.94
C GLN A 259 22.78 -1.47 9.57
N TYR A 260 22.29 -0.67 10.51
CA TYR A 260 23.10 0.34 11.19
C TYR A 260 24.27 -0.30 11.93
N CYS A 261 25.48 0.17 11.60
CA CYS A 261 26.75 -0.33 12.11
C CYS A 261 27.01 -0.02 13.60
N GLY A 262 26.06 0.63 14.29
CA GLY A 262 26.15 0.97 15.71
C GLY A 262 26.92 2.25 16.02
N LYS A 263 27.70 2.79 15.07
CA LYS A 263 28.55 3.98 15.25
C LYS A 263 28.45 4.93 14.06
N GLY A 264 28.84 6.19 14.29
CA GLY A 264 29.01 7.18 13.23
C GLY A 264 27.73 7.86 12.73
N GLU A 265 26.54 7.49 13.23
CA GLU A 265 25.25 8.06 12.81
C GLU A 265 25.16 8.22 11.28
N ASP A 266 25.07 9.46 10.80
CA ASP A 266 25.00 9.87 9.39
C ASP A 266 26.23 9.48 8.55
N LEU A 267 27.37 9.20 9.19
CA LEU A 267 28.60 8.68 8.59
C LEU A 267 28.76 7.16 8.71
N CYS A 268 27.69 6.42 9.01
CA CYS A 268 27.76 4.96 9.08
C CYS A 268 28.23 4.34 7.76
N ALA A 269 29.17 3.39 7.85
CA ALA A 269 29.78 2.74 6.69
C ALA A 269 28.76 2.04 5.77
N ASN A 270 27.70 1.48 6.36
CA ASN A 270 26.63 0.80 5.63
C ASN A 270 25.54 1.74 5.09
N ASP A 271 25.68 3.06 5.27
CA ASP A 271 24.68 4.06 4.88
C ASP A 271 23.27 3.69 5.38
N SER A 272 23.17 3.30 6.66
CA SER A 272 21.95 2.81 7.29
C SER A 272 21.54 3.65 8.51
N TYR A 273 21.83 4.95 8.47
CA TYR A 273 21.26 5.95 9.37
C TYR A 273 20.55 7.01 8.52
N VAL A 274 19.22 7.00 8.58
CA VAL A 274 18.38 7.83 7.73
C VAL A 274 18.22 9.20 8.37
N THR A 275 18.68 10.23 7.65
CA THR A 275 18.50 11.63 8.01
C THR A 275 17.73 12.32 6.89
N ILE A 276 16.50 12.71 7.19
CA ILE A 276 15.66 13.56 6.34
C ILE A 276 15.58 14.92 7.01
N GLN A 277 15.91 15.97 6.28
CA GLN A 277 15.83 17.34 6.76
C GLN A 277 15.04 18.19 5.75
N ASN A 278 13.98 18.86 6.20
CA ASN A 278 13.09 19.67 5.36
C ASN A 278 12.58 18.92 4.11
N SER A 279 12.24 17.64 4.26
CA SER A 279 11.82 16.72 3.20
C SER A 279 12.91 16.35 2.17
N GLU A 280 14.18 16.60 2.49
CA GLU A 280 15.33 16.17 1.71
C GLU A 280 16.06 15.01 2.40
N LEU A 281 16.26 13.90 1.69
CA LEU A 281 16.97 12.72 2.19
C LEU A 281 18.49 12.94 2.07
N MET A 282 19.12 13.25 3.20
CA MET A 282 20.53 13.62 3.28
C MET A 282 21.46 12.40 3.40
N SER A 283 21.08 11.43 4.24
CA SER A 283 21.85 10.21 4.49
C SER A 283 20.92 9.01 4.67
N GLY A 284 21.44 7.80 4.46
CA GLY A 284 20.73 6.55 4.71
C GLY A 284 19.98 6.00 3.51
N SER A 285 20.00 4.68 3.36
CA SER A 285 19.16 3.94 2.43
C SER A 285 17.81 3.65 3.07
N MET A 286 16.73 3.82 2.31
CA MET A 286 15.37 3.62 2.78
C MET A 286 15.06 2.12 2.85
N ASP A 287 14.59 1.67 4.01
CA ASP A 287 14.42 0.25 4.33
C ASP A 287 13.10 -0.03 5.06
N LYS A 288 12.88 -1.27 5.51
CA LYS A 288 11.67 -1.64 6.26
C LYS A 288 11.51 -0.84 7.57
N GLY A 289 12.62 -0.44 8.22
CA GLY A 289 12.54 0.33 9.48
C GLY A 289 11.99 1.75 9.29
N THR A 290 12.22 2.32 8.11
CA THR A 290 11.90 3.71 7.76
C THR A 290 10.65 3.87 6.89
N LEU A 291 10.30 2.87 6.09
CA LEU A 291 9.13 2.89 5.20
C LEU A 291 8.07 1.83 5.53
N GLY A 292 8.45 0.75 6.23
CA GLY A 292 7.59 -0.40 6.49
C GLY A 292 6.74 -0.29 7.76
N SER A 293 5.87 -1.27 7.95
CA SER A 293 5.02 -1.36 9.14
C SER A 293 5.81 -1.75 10.40
N GLY A 294 5.27 -1.36 11.57
CA GLY A 294 5.79 -1.78 12.87
C GLY A 294 6.84 -0.86 13.51
N SER A 295 6.96 0.39 13.06
CA SER A 295 7.86 1.38 13.66
C SER A 295 7.22 2.77 13.63
N LYS A 296 7.28 3.47 14.76
CA LYS A 296 6.90 4.90 14.84
C LYS A 296 7.96 5.81 14.23
N ASN A 297 9.20 5.33 14.09
CA ASN A 297 10.28 6.06 13.43
C ASN A 297 10.25 5.85 11.91
N ASN A 298 9.06 6.01 11.33
CA ASN A 298 8.77 5.84 9.90
C ASN A 298 8.41 7.21 9.30
N ILE A 299 8.86 7.49 8.08
CA ILE A 299 8.57 8.77 7.40
C ILE A 299 7.06 9.00 7.18
N PHE A 300 6.29 7.97 6.84
CA PHE A 300 4.83 8.04 6.71
C PHE A 300 4.14 8.33 8.04
N TYR A 301 4.69 7.85 9.16
CA TYR A 301 4.17 8.18 10.48
C TYR A 301 4.40 9.66 10.82
N ILE A 302 5.58 10.19 10.50
CA ILE A 302 5.91 11.61 10.72
C ILE A 302 5.04 12.50 9.84
N LEU A 303 4.85 12.14 8.57
CA LEU A 303 3.93 12.84 7.67
C LEU A 303 2.50 12.83 8.23
N LEU A 304 2.04 11.68 8.73
CA LEU A 304 0.70 11.57 9.31
C LEU A 304 0.55 12.45 10.55
N ARG A 305 1.54 12.44 11.45
CA ARG A 305 1.51 13.17 12.73
C ARG A 305 1.60 14.68 12.53
N ASP A 306 2.50 15.14 11.67
CA ASP A 306 2.86 16.56 11.56
C ASP A 306 2.10 17.29 10.44
N TRP A 307 1.74 16.58 9.36
CA TRP A 307 1.14 17.15 8.14
C TRP A 307 -0.24 16.58 7.79
N GLY A 308 -0.65 15.52 8.50
CA GLY A 308 -1.97 14.91 8.37
C GLY A 308 -2.05 13.75 7.37
N GLN A 309 -3.20 13.10 7.39
CA GLN A 309 -3.45 11.84 6.68
C GLN A 309 -3.38 11.94 5.15
N ASN A 310 -3.70 13.10 4.58
CA ASN A 310 -3.68 13.26 3.12
C ASN A 310 -2.25 13.27 2.57
N GLU A 311 -1.32 13.98 3.23
CA GLU A 311 0.08 14.04 2.80
C GLU A 311 0.78 12.69 2.96
N ALA A 312 0.51 11.98 4.07
CA ALA A 312 1.01 10.62 4.26
C ALA A 312 0.52 9.66 3.16
N ALA A 313 -0.77 9.71 2.83
CA ALA A 313 -1.37 8.89 1.79
C ALA A 313 -0.84 9.24 0.38
N ASP A 314 -0.66 10.53 0.09
CA ASP A 314 -0.12 11.02 -1.18
C ASP A 314 1.33 10.55 -1.35
N ALA A 315 2.18 10.72 -0.34
CA ALA A 315 3.57 10.25 -0.37
C ALA A 315 3.68 8.72 -0.55
N MET A 316 2.84 7.95 0.13
CA MET A 316 2.82 6.49 -0.01
C MET A 316 2.38 6.05 -1.41
N SER A 317 1.36 6.72 -1.98
CA SER A 317 0.87 6.44 -3.33
C SER A 317 1.93 6.79 -4.39
N ARG A 318 2.67 7.88 -4.20
CA ARG A 318 3.79 8.26 -5.08
C ARG A 318 4.92 7.22 -5.03
N LEU A 319 5.25 6.72 -3.84
CA LEU A 319 6.23 5.64 -3.70
C LEU A 319 5.77 4.36 -4.40
N ALA A 320 4.51 3.97 -4.21
CA ALA A 320 3.92 2.77 -4.82
C ALA A 320 3.96 2.82 -6.35
N ARG A 321 3.93 4.00 -6.97
CA ARG A 321 4.10 4.18 -8.42
C ARG A 321 5.55 4.21 -8.87
N LEU A 322 6.40 4.89 -8.11
CA LEU A 322 7.81 5.07 -8.47
C LEU A 322 8.62 3.79 -8.32
N ALA A 323 8.45 3.06 -7.23
CA ALA A 323 9.28 1.89 -6.94
C ALA A 323 9.14 0.79 -8.01
N PRO A 324 7.94 0.38 -8.47
CA PRO A 324 7.81 -0.60 -9.54
C PRO A 324 8.37 -0.14 -10.88
N VAL A 325 8.16 1.13 -11.27
CA VAL A 325 8.73 1.68 -12.51
C VAL A 325 10.26 1.65 -12.47
N TYR A 326 10.85 2.06 -11.35
CA TYR A 326 12.28 1.99 -11.15
C TYR A 326 12.80 0.54 -11.19
N LEU A 327 12.14 -0.37 -10.46
CA LEU A 327 12.55 -1.76 -10.35
C LEU A 327 12.45 -2.48 -11.70
N SER A 328 11.41 -2.20 -12.49
CA SER A 328 11.19 -2.77 -13.82
C SER A 328 12.26 -2.30 -14.82
N ASN A 329 12.70 -1.05 -14.73
CA ASN A 329 13.75 -0.50 -15.59
C ASN A 329 15.16 -0.94 -15.17
N ARG A 330 15.40 -1.17 -13.87
CA ARG A 330 16.68 -1.65 -13.34
C ARG A 330 16.88 -3.15 -13.57
N GLY A 331 15.81 -3.92 -13.36
CA GLY A 331 15.88 -5.38 -13.20
C GLY A 331 16.31 -5.79 -11.80
N PHE A 332 15.61 -6.77 -11.24
CA PHE A 332 15.97 -7.44 -9.99
C PHE A 332 15.50 -8.90 -10.09
N SER A 333 16.37 -9.84 -9.70
CA SER A 333 16.07 -11.26 -9.77
C SER A 333 16.91 -12.00 -8.72
N ILE A 334 16.53 -13.24 -8.45
CA ILE A 334 17.27 -14.19 -7.63
C ILE A 334 17.53 -15.44 -8.47
N GLY A 335 18.77 -15.88 -8.49
CA GLY A 335 19.21 -17.06 -9.23
C GLY A 335 19.73 -18.16 -8.30
N ILE A 336 20.01 -19.33 -8.88
CA ILE A 336 20.64 -20.44 -8.14
C ILE A 336 22.01 -20.05 -7.59
N GLY A 337 22.73 -19.14 -8.26
CA GLY A 337 24.03 -18.64 -7.81
C GLY A 337 23.98 -17.89 -6.48
N ASP A 338 22.88 -17.21 -6.17
CA ASP A 338 22.72 -16.48 -4.90
C ASP A 338 22.53 -17.42 -3.70
N VAL A 339 22.05 -18.64 -3.96
CA VAL A 339 21.77 -19.67 -2.95
C VAL A 339 22.89 -20.71 -2.86
N THR A 340 23.73 -20.81 -3.90
CA THR A 340 24.80 -21.80 -3.96
C THR A 340 25.94 -21.42 -3.01
N PRO A 341 26.24 -22.22 -1.98
CA PRO A 341 27.29 -21.89 -1.02
C PRO A 341 28.68 -22.02 -1.66
N GLY A 342 29.58 -21.12 -1.30
CA GLY A 342 30.99 -21.20 -1.70
C GLY A 342 31.71 -22.41 -1.07
N GLN A 343 32.77 -22.89 -1.72
CA GLN A 343 33.55 -24.05 -1.25
C GLN A 343 34.14 -23.85 0.15
N GLY A 344 34.56 -22.63 0.49
CA GLY A 344 35.05 -22.31 1.83
C GLY A 344 33.99 -22.49 2.91
N LEU A 345 32.75 -22.06 2.64
CA LEU A 345 31.61 -22.25 3.55
C LEU A 345 31.27 -23.72 3.69
N LEU A 346 31.29 -24.49 2.59
CA LEU A 346 31.06 -25.93 2.62
C LEU A 346 32.10 -26.65 3.48
N LYS A 347 33.39 -26.33 3.31
CA LYS A 347 34.47 -26.89 4.13
C LYS A 347 34.27 -26.58 5.62
N ALA A 348 34.04 -25.30 5.95
CA ALA A 348 33.76 -24.89 7.33
C ALA A 348 32.53 -25.58 7.91
N LYS A 349 31.48 -25.78 7.10
CA LYS A 349 30.28 -26.53 7.49
C LYS A 349 30.62 -27.99 7.82
N TYR A 350 31.40 -28.68 7.00
CA TYR A 350 31.77 -30.08 7.25
C TYR A 350 32.66 -30.22 8.49
N GLU A 351 33.60 -29.30 8.70
CA GLU A 351 34.42 -29.28 9.91
C GLU A 351 33.57 -29.08 11.18
N LEU A 352 32.62 -28.14 11.15
CA LEU A 352 31.68 -27.89 12.24
C LEU A 352 30.78 -29.11 12.51
N LEU A 353 30.19 -29.69 11.46
CA LEU A 353 29.29 -30.83 11.59
C LEU A 353 30.01 -32.07 12.12
N ASN A 354 31.19 -32.39 11.61
CA ASN A 354 31.96 -33.55 12.07
C ASN A 354 32.37 -33.40 13.55
N ALA A 355 32.73 -32.19 13.99
CA ALA A 355 33.01 -31.91 15.39
C ALA A 355 31.75 -32.04 16.26
N GLY A 356 30.59 -31.60 15.76
CA GLY A 356 29.30 -31.76 16.44
C GLY A 356 28.89 -33.23 16.57
N TYR A 357 28.89 -33.98 15.47
CA TYR A 357 28.55 -35.40 15.47
C TYR A 357 29.44 -36.20 16.41
N LYS A 358 30.76 -35.95 16.41
CA LYS A 358 31.67 -36.61 17.34
C LYS A 358 31.30 -36.37 18.81
N LYS A 359 30.87 -35.15 19.17
CA LYS A 359 30.41 -34.85 20.54
C LYS A 359 29.10 -35.56 20.86
N CYS A 360 28.16 -35.62 19.92
CA CYS A 360 26.92 -36.37 20.11
C CYS A 360 27.21 -37.86 20.34
N ASP A 361 28.10 -38.44 19.55
CA ASP A 361 28.53 -39.84 19.71
C ASP A 361 29.17 -40.07 21.10
N GLU A 362 30.04 -39.15 21.55
CA GLU A 362 30.63 -39.17 22.90
C GLU A 362 29.57 -39.13 24.01
N TYR A 363 28.51 -38.32 23.87
CA TYR A 363 27.42 -38.27 24.85
C TYR A 363 26.52 -39.51 24.83
N ILE A 364 26.27 -40.09 23.65
CA ILE A 364 25.53 -41.35 23.53
C ILE A 364 26.33 -42.48 24.17
N GLU A 365 27.65 -42.54 23.95
CA GLU A 365 28.53 -43.48 24.64
C GLU A 365 28.55 -43.26 26.16
N ALA A 366 28.57 -41.99 26.62
CA ALA A 366 28.48 -41.67 28.03
C ALA A 366 27.14 -42.10 28.67
N LEU A 367 26.03 -42.00 27.93
CA LEU A 367 24.73 -42.51 28.37
C LEU A 367 24.75 -44.05 28.47
N ASN A 368 25.20 -44.73 27.42
CA ASN A 368 25.28 -46.20 27.36
C ASN A 368 26.19 -46.79 28.45
N THR A 369 27.25 -46.06 28.82
CA THR A 369 28.18 -46.46 29.88
C THR A 369 27.76 -45.99 31.27
N GLY A 370 26.62 -45.30 31.39
CA GLY A 370 26.09 -44.77 32.66
C GLY A 370 26.91 -43.63 33.28
N LYS A 371 27.82 -43.03 32.51
CA LYS A 371 28.73 -41.95 32.94
C LYS A 371 28.16 -40.55 32.67
N LEU A 372 27.01 -40.46 31.99
CA LEU A 372 26.36 -39.18 31.70
C LEU A 372 25.84 -38.54 33.00
N GLN A 373 26.38 -37.37 33.34
CA GLN A 373 25.93 -36.61 34.49
C GLN A 373 24.56 -35.98 34.21
N GLN A 374 23.56 -36.37 34.99
CA GLN A 374 22.19 -35.88 34.85
C GLN A 374 22.08 -34.41 35.23
N GLN A 375 21.29 -33.65 34.45
CA GLN A 375 20.90 -32.30 34.84
C GLN A 375 19.85 -32.37 35.97
N PRO A 376 19.84 -31.42 36.92
CA PRO A 376 18.88 -31.43 38.02
C PRO A 376 17.43 -31.38 37.50
N GLY A 377 16.62 -32.36 37.90
CA GLY A 377 15.21 -32.45 37.51
C GLY A 377 14.95 -33.13 36.16
N CYS A 378 15.97 -33.66 35.50
CA CYS A 378 15.85 -34.42 34.27
C CYS A 378 16.30 -35.87 34.48
N THR A 379 15.68 -36.80 33.75
CA THR A 379 16.18 -38.16 33.58
C THR A 379 17.46 -38.18 32.74
N ALA A 380 18.15 -39.32 32.66
CA ALA A 380 19.35 -39.46 31.83
C ALA A 380 19.05 -39.22 30.33
N GLU A 381 17.90 -39.71 29.86
CA GLU A 381 17.44 -39.54 28.48
C GLU A 381 17.07 -38.08 28.19
N GLU A 382 16.32 -37.43 29.08
CA GLU A 382 16.00 -36.00 28.97
C GLU A 382 17.25 -35.12 29.05
N THR A 383 18.26 -35.54 29.82
CA THR A 383 19.56 -34.85 29.86
C THR A 383 20.32 -35.02 28.56
N LEU A 384 20.28 -36.19 27.93
CA LEU A 384 20.93 -36.41 26.63
C LEU A 384 20.28 -35.57 25.53
N GLU A 385 18.94 -35.48 25.49
CA GLU A 385 18.21 -34.65 24.53
C GLU A 385 18.45 -33.14 24.72
N ALA A 386 18.83 -32.71 25.93
CA ALA A 386 19.11 -31.32 26.26
C ALA A 386 20.56 -30.89 25.95
N LEU A 387 21.49 -31.84 25.80
CA LEU A 387 22.93 -31.61 25.56
C LEU A 387 23.26 -31.63 24.07
#